data_AF-A0A7J2U6T5-F1
#
_entry.id   AF-A0A7J2U6T5-F1
#
_cell.length_a   1.000
_cell.length_b   1.000
_cell.length_c   1.000
_cell.angle_alpha   90.00
_cell.angle_beta   90.00
_cell.angle_gamma   90.00
#
_symmetry.space_group_name_H-M   'P 1'
#
loop_
_entity.id
_entity.type
_entity.pdbx_description
1 polymer ?
#
loop_
_entity_poly.entity_id
_entity_poly.type
_entity_poly.pdbx_seq_one_letter_code
_entity_poly.pdbx_strand_id
1 'polypeptide(L)'
;MKRLSNLIAPLLLIAILAPLALLIAMVVLAYSYTYIVFDSCGYETAKAITRMYTNISGPILFPWQINTMPRNSIVVVLATNISIGLELIKSVDLSQVTLVATDIVGNVDVGNNIINYSDAWLYCIYKDRDALNRIARAVMSVKPSVSTSQASLTPLLVAVVVVGVAASMYRAFEDKLKNFIDKVKRVIPLPILVFLRIKIEKEEALNHPLRRAIYEVITNSGAIKLYDLLKLGSRASIEWHVWILIRTGLVSEVRVGKKRYLIDPANTEQSLKTLIQLDEDVKCIAENSTKRLKELIAICRTDEETINRVLELIRKTQSTATL
;
A
#
# COMPACT_ATOMS: atom_id res chain seq x y z
N MET A 1 -50.89 -20.53 25.24
CA MET A 1 -49.97 -21.35 24.43
C MET A 1 -49.20 -20.58 23.34
N LYS A 2 -49.81 -19.68 22.55
CA LYS A 2 -49.08 -18.89 21.52
C LYS A 2 -47.95 -17.98 22.03
N ARG A 3 -47.92 -17.61 23.31
CA ARG A 3 -46.82 -16.82 23.90
C ARG A 3 -45.56 -17.65 24.22
N LEU A 4 -45.68 -18.97 24.38
CA LEU A 4 -44.54 -19.83 24.71
C LEU A 4 -43.72 -20.20 23.46
N SER A 5 -44.36 -20.35 22.30
CA SER A 5 -43.66 -20.65 21.02
C SER A 5 -42.77 -19.49 20.55
N ASN A 6 -43.14 -18.25 20.87
CA ASN A 6 -42.36 -17.08 20.49
C ASN A 6 -41.09 -16.88 21.33
N LEU A 7 -40.96 -17.57 22.47
CA LEU A 7 -39.76 -17.56 23.32
C LEU A 7 -38.78 -18.69 22.97
N ILE A 8 -39.27 -19.80 22.41
CA ILE A 8 -38.46 -20.97 22.08
C ILE A 8 -37.53 -20.71 20.89
N ALA A 9 -38.02 -20.02 19.85
CA ALA A 9 -37.23 -19.69 18.66
C ALA A 9 -35.98 -18.82 18.95
N PRO A 10 -36.05 -17.72 19.73
CA PRO A 10 -34.87 -16.93 20.07
C PRO A 10 -33.92 -17.67 21.02
N LEU A 11 -34.43 -18.51 21.93
CA LEU A 11 -33.59 -19.33 22.81
C LEU A 11 -32.77 -20.36 22.02
N LEU A 12 -33.39 -21.02 21.02
CA LEU A 12 -32.69 -21.91 20.09
C LEU A 12 -31.65 -21.16 19.25
N LEU A 13 -31.98 -19.94 18.78
CA LEU A 13 -31.05 -19.12 18.01
C LEU A 13 -29.84 -18.72 18.85
N ILE A 14 -30.03 -18.32 20.11
CA ILE A 14 -28.94 -17.98 21.05
C ILE A 14 -28.09 -19.22 21.36
N ALA A 15 -28.73 -20.38 21.57
CA ALA A 15 -28.05 -21.65 21.80
C ALA A 15 -27.18 -22.11 20.60
N ILE A 16 -27.52 -21.69 19.37
CA ILE A 16 -26.74 -21.97 18.15
C ILE A 16 -25.65 -20.92 17.93
N LEU A 17 -25.95 -19.64 18.16
CA LEU A 17 -25.01 -18.54 17.89
C LEU A 17 -23.90 -18.45 18.93
N ALA A 18 -24.17 -18.77 20.21
CA ALA A 18 -23.16 -18.65 21.27
C ALA A 18 -21.98 -19.64 21.11
N PRO A 19 -22.18 -20.95 20.81
CA PRO A 19 -21.08 -21.88 20.55
C PRO A 19 -20.32 -21.56 19.26
N LEU A 20 -21.02 -21.07 18.22
CA LEU A 20 -20.39 -20.65 16.97
C LEU A 20 -19.52 -19.41 17.17
N ALA A 21 -20.02 -18.41 17.91
CA ALA A 21 -19.25 -17.23 18.28
C ALA A 21 -18.05 -17.60 19.17
N LEU A 22 -18.22 -18.57 20.09
CA LEU A 22 -17.14 -19.09 20.94
C LEU A 22 -16.11 -19.89 20.12
N LEU A 23 -16.53 -20.67 19.12
CA LEU A 23 -15.65 -21.39 18.20
C LEU A 23 -14.86 -20.41 17.32
N ILE A 24 -15.53 -19.39 16.76
CA ILE A 24 -14.89 -18.32 16.00
C ILE A 24 -13.90 -17.58 16.89
N ALA A 25 -14.29 -17.23 18.13
CA ALA A 25 -13.41 -16.59 19.09
C ALA A 25 -12.22 -17.50 19.43
N MET A 26 -12.41 -18.80 19.68
CA MET A 26 -11.32 -19.73 19.98
C MET A 26 -10.39 -19.96 18.79
N VAL A 27 -10.90 -20.00 17.56
CA VAL A 27 -10.08 -20.10 16.33
C VAL A 27 -9.34 -18.79 16.05
N VAL A 28 -9.95 -17.64 16.33
CA VAL A 28 -9.30 -16.32 16.23
C VAL A 28 -8.24 -16.14 17.32
N LEU A 29 -8.45 -16.71 18.51
CA LEU A 29 -7.53 -16.65 19.66
C LEU A 29 -6.42 -17.72 19.63
N ALA A 30 -6.58 -18.78 18.83
CA ALA A 30 -5.54 -19.78 18.63
C ALA A 30 -4.52 -19.27 17.58
N TYR A 31 -3.53 -18.51 18.05
CA TYR A 31 -2.34 -18.10 17.29
C TYR A 31 -2.62 -17.27 16.03
N SER A 32 -3.04 -16.02 16.23
CA SER A 32 -3.16 -15.08 15.12
C SER A 32 -1.77 -14.53 14.77
N TYR A 33 -1.29 -14.79 13.55
CA TYR A 33 -0.24 -13.94 12.98
C TYR A 33 -0.82 -12.54 12.77
N THR A 34 -0.06 -11.49 13.02
CA THR A 34 -0.47 -10.12 12.72
C THR A 34 0.58 -9.48 11.83
N TYR A 35 0.20 -9.07 10.63
CA TYR A 35 1.11 -8.45 9.67
C TYR A 35 1.10 -6.95 9.85
N ILE A 36 2.24 -6.34 10.17
CA ILE A 36 2.40 -4.89 10.19
C ILE A 36 3.14 -4.48 8.92
N VAL A 37 2.50 -3.65 8.10
CA VAL A 37 3.05 -3.25 6.79
C VAL A 37 3.33 -1.76 6.75
N PHE A 38 4.53 -1.40 6.31
CA PHE A 38 4.99 0.00 6.27
C PHE A 38 4.92 0.63 4.88
N ASP A 39 4.78 -0.20 3.84
CA ASP A 39 4.72 0.24 2.46
C ASP A 39 3.83 -0.68 1.60
N SER A 40 3.66 -0.29 0.34
CA SER A 40 2.83 -1.01 -0.63
C SER A 40 3.35 -2.42 -0.94
N CYS A 41 4.67 -2.63 -0.91
CA CYS A 41 5.25 -3.94 -1.19
C CYS A 41 5.11 -4.90 -0.02
N GLY A 42 5.27 -4.42 1.21
CA GLY A 42 4.91 -5.15 2.42
C GLY A 42 3.43 -5.53 2.42
N TYR A 43 2.53 -4.59 2.05
CA TYR A 43 1.10 -4.87 1.93
C TYR A 43 0.77 -5.95 0.90
N GLU A 44 1.29 -5.82 -0.33
CA GLU A 44 1.03 -6.80 -1.39
C GLU A 44 1.59 -8.19 -1.04
N THR A 45 2.74 -8.23 -0.37
CA THR A 45 3.34 -9.47 0.13
C THR A 45 2.49 -10.08 1.24
N ALA A 46 2.11 -9.32 2.28
CA ALA A 46 1.25 -9.80 3.35
C ALA A 46 -0.09 -10.33 2.82
N LYS A 47 -0.71 -9.60 1.88
CA LYS A 47 -1.96 -10.01 1.22
C LYS A 47 -1.82 -11.31 0.45
N ALA A 48 -0.68 -11.54 -0.18
CA ALA A 48 -0.41 -12.79 -0.87
C ALA A 48 -0.16 -13.95 0.09
N ILE A 49 0.63 -13.72 1.13
CA ILE A 49 0.91 -14.73 2.17
C ILE A 49 -0.39 -15.16 2.84
N THR A 50 -1.18 -14.21 3.34
CA THR A 50 -2.46 -14.48 4.02
C THR A 50 -3.47 -15.23 3.14
N ARG A 51 -3.40 -15.04 1.82
CA ARG A 51 -4.25 -15.74 0.85
C ARG A 51 -3.75 -17.14 0.51
N MET A 52 -2.44 -17.32 0.37
CA MET A 52 -1.85 -18.57 -0.13
C MET A 52 -1.48 -19.55 1.00
N TYR A 53 -1.18 -19.03 2.19
CA TYR A 53 -0.71 -19.78 3.34
C TYR A 53 -1.68 -19.60 4.52
N THR A 54 -2.74 -20.41 4.51
CA THR A 54 -3.83 -20.30 5.50
C THR A 54 -3.36 -20.53 6.94
N ASN A 55 -2.30 -21.33 7.13
CA ASN A 55 -1.68 -21.63 8.42
C ASN A 55 -0.90 -20.46 9.04
N ILE A 56 -0.55 -19.45 8.25
CA ILE A 56 0.09 -18.22 8.72
C ILE A 56 -0.75 -16.98 8.36
N SER A 57 -2.04 -17.18 8.09
CA SER A 57 -2.95 -16.08 7.77
C SER A 57 -3.25 -15.24 9.01
N GLY A 58 -3.53 -13.95 8.79
CA GLY A 58 -3.61 -12.97 9.86
C GLY A 58 -4.12 -11.61 9.38
N PRO A 59 -4.63 -10.76 10.30
CA PRO A 59 -4.94 -9.38 9.97
C PRO A 59 -3.70 -8.64 9.49
N ILE A 60 -3.90 -7.77 8.50
CA ILE A 60 -2.90 -6.82 8.01
C ILE A 60 -3.21 -5.47 8.62
N LEU A 61 -2.31 -4.98 9.47
CA LEU A 61 -2.39 -3.73 10.19
C LEU A 61 -1.36 -2.75 9.64
N PHE A 62 -1.70 -1.48 9.72
CA PHE A 62 -0.76 -0.39 9.51
C PHE A 62 -0.23 0.14 10.85
N PRO A 63 0.87 0.92 10.85
CA PRO A 63 1.54 1.29 12.10
C PRO A 63 0.66 2.05 13.11
N TRP A 64 -0.30 2.85 12.64
CA TRP A 64 -1.24 3.54 13.54
C TRP A 64 -2.29 2.63 14.18
N GLN A 65 -2.38 1.37 13.77
CA GLN A 65 -3.32 0.37 14.30
C GLN A 65 -2.68 -0.58 15.30
N ILE A 66 -1.40 -0.38 15.64
CA ILE A 66 -0.67 -1.31 16.52
C ILE A 66 -1.34 -1.42 17.91
N ASN A 67 -1.98 -0.36 18.39
CA ASN A 67 -2.73 -0.38 19.66
C ASN A 67 -3.94 -1.34 19.68
N THR A 68 -4.38 -1.84 18.51
CA THR A 68 -5.48 -2.81 18.38
C THR A 68 -5.01 -4.25 18.29
N MET A 69 -3.70 -4.48 18.44
CA MET A 69 -3.10 -5.79 18.26
C MET A 69 -3.48 -6.78 19.37
N PRO A 70 -3.79 -8.05 19.05
CA PRO A 70 -4.03 -9.07 20.06
C PRO A 70 -2.77 -9.33 20.88
N ARG A 71 -2.90 -9.34 22.21
CA ARG A 71 -1.84 -9.82 23.11
C ARG A 71 -1.59 -11.30 22.81
N ASN A 72 -0.32 -11.73 22.76
CA ASN A 72 0.13 -13.09 22.41
C ASN A 72 0.02 -13.49 20.93
N SER A 73 0.21 -12.55 20.00
CA SER A 73 0.30 -12.85 18.55
C SER A 73 1.74 -12.84 18.04
N ILE A 74 1.97 -13.59 16.95
CA ILE A 74 3.22 -13.50 16.18
C ILE A 74 3.12 -12.27 15.28
N VAL A 75 4.03 -11.31 15.45
CA VAL A 75 4.08 -10.10 14.62
C VAL A 75 4.98 -10.35 13.44
N VAL A 76 4.45 -10.13 12.24
CA VAL A 76 5.23 -10.13 11.00
C VAL A 76 5.32 -8.70 10.48
N VAL A 77 6.48 -8.08 10.62
CA VAL A 77 6.74 -6.75 10.07
C VAL A 77 7.32 -6.86 8.66
N LEU A 78 6.60 -6.33 7.68
CA LEU A 78 7.09 -6.25 6.31
C LEU A 78 7.35 -4.79 5.92
N ALA A 79 8.62 -4.46 5.73
CA ALA A 79 9.07 -3.17 5.23
C ALA A 79 10.14 -3.36 4.14
N THR A 80 10.03 -2.61 3.07
CA THR A 80 10.99 -2.56 1.95
C THR A 80 11.77 -1.25 1.89
N ASN A 81 11.46 -0.28 2.78
CA ASN A 81 12.19 0.98 2.92
C ASN A 81 12.35 1.41 4.39
N ILE A 82 13.55 1.88 4.74
CA ILE A 82 14.07 2.15 6.10
C ILE A 82 13.42 3.39 6.75
N SER A 83 12.88 4.34 5.98
CA SER A 83 12.78 5.72 6.47
C SER A 83 11.78 6.01 7.60
N ILE A 84 10.86 5.10 7.98
CA ILE A 84 9.78 5.40 8.95
C ILE A 84 9.56 4.28 9.98
N GLY A 85 10.01 3.04 9.74
CA GLY A 85 9.55 1.88 10.52
C GLY A 85 10.14 1.71 11.92
N LEU A 86 11.39 2.15 12.11
CA LEU A 86 12.16 1.86 13.32
C LEU A 86 11.66 2.57 14.58
N GLU A 87 11.18 3.82 14.47
CA GLU A 87 10.68 4.57 15.64
C GLU A 87 9.32 4.05 16.12
N LEU A 88 8.46 3.63 15.19
CA LEU A 88 7.15 3.08 15.51
C LEU A 88 7.26 1.73 16.23
N ILE A 89 8.21 0.89 15.85
CA ILE A 89 8.38 -0.45 16.46
C ILE A 89 8.96 -0.35 17.87
N LYS A 90 9.83 0.64 18.14
CA LYS A 90 10.34 0.93 19.49
C LYS A 90 9.24 1.35 20.48
N SER A 91 8.11 1.86 19.99
CA SER A 91 6.96 2.25 20.82
C SER A 91 6.04 1.08 21.18
N VAL A 92 6.24 -0.09 20.57
CA VAL A 92 5.47 -1.30 20.83
C VAL A 92 6.15 -2.06 21.94
N ASP A 93 5.39 -2.47 22.96
CA ASP A 93 5.91 -3.39 23.97
C ASP A 93 6.12 -4.78 23.34
N LEU A 94 7.32 -4.99 22.81
CA LEU A 94 7.70 -6.22 22.12
C LEU A 94 7.94 -7.40 23.08
N SER A 95 7.93 -7.17 24.40
CA SER A 95 8.22 -8.20 25.40
C SER A 95 7.20 -9.34 25.43
N GLN A 96 6.01 -9.13 24.87
CA GLN A 96 4.89 -10.08 24.88
C GLN A 96 4.58 -10.70 23.51
N VAL A 97 5.41 -10.44 22.50
CA VAL A 97 5.11 -10.81 21.10
C VAL A 97 6.33 -11.44 20.44
N THR A 98 6.09 -12.49 19.66
CA THR A 98 7.16 -13.08 18.85
C THR A 98 7.26 -12.31 17.54
N LEU A 99 8.40 -11.68 17.27
CA LEU A 99 8.60 -10.81 16.12
C LEU A 99 9.33 -11.54 14.98
N VAL A 100 8.82 -11.37 13.76
CA VAL A 100 9.46 -11.69 12.48
C VAL A 100 9.50 -10.41 11.68
N ALA A 101 10.66 -10.00 11.18
CA ALA A 101 10.77 -8.72 10.51
C ALA A 101 11.70 -8.80 9.30
N THR A 102 11.48 -7.92 8.32
CA THR A 102 12.48 -7.67 7.28
C THR A 102 13.77 -7.10 7.88
N ASP A 103 14.93 -7.53 7.41
CA ASP A 103 16.28 -7.05 7.78
C ASP A 103 16.44 -5.52 7.81
N ILE A 104 15.66 -4.80 7.01
CA ILE A 104 15.56 -3.33 7.00
C ILE A 104 15.04 -2.70 8.30
N VAL A 105 14.31 -3.46 9.12
CA VAL A 105 13.72 -3.00 10.39
C VAL A 105 14.76 -2.88 11.53
N GLY A 106 16.00 -3.31 11.27
CA GLY A 106 17.15 -3.11 12.16
C GLY A 106 17.25 -4.11 13.32
N ASN A 107 18.42 -4.09 14.01
CA ASN A 107 18.80 -4.88 15.20
C ASN A 107 17.92 -4.55 16.43
N VAL A 108 16.61 -4.63 16.31
CA VAL A 108 15.80 -5.03 17.45
C VAL A 108 16.23 -6.48 17.74
N ASP A 109 16.23 -6.95 18.99
CA ASP A 109 16.52 -8.35 19.36
C ASP A 109 15.44 -9.34 18.82
N VAL A 110 14.96 -9.11 17.60
CA VAL A 110 14.43 -10.13 16.71
C VAL A 110 15.57 -11.12 16.55
N GLY A 111 15.47 -12.30 17.15
CA GLY A 111 16.46 -13.35 16.97
C GLY A 111 16.63 -13.78 15.49
N ASN A 112 16.98 -15.03 15.23
CA ASN A 112 17.25 -15.55 13.88
C ASN A 112 16.07 -15.51 12.86
N ASN A 113 14.98 -14.79 13.14
CA ASN A 113 13.74 -14.75 12.37
C ASN A 113 13.69 -13.52 11.45
N ILE A 114 14.70 -13.39 10.59
CA ILE A 114 14.87 -12.27 9.67
C ILE A 114 14.37 -12.64 8.27
N ILE A 115 13.51 -11.79 7.71
CA ILE A 115 13.08 -11.85 6.31
C ILE A 115 14.02 -10.96 5.49
N ASN A 116 14.52 -11.43 4.36
CA ASN A 116 15.26 -10.54 3.47
C ASN A 116 14.29 -9.55 2.80
N TYR A 117 14.46 -8.24 2.98
CA TYR A 117 13.55 -7.25 2.38
C TYR A 117 13.46 -7.38 0.85
N SER A 118 14.54 -7.84 0.21
CA SER A 118 14.58 -8.02 -1.24
C SER A 118 13.60 -9.10 -1.70
N ASP A 119 13.28 -10.11 -0.87
CA ASP A 119 12.27 -11.10 -1.22
C ASP A 119 10.86 -10.49 -1.27
N ALA A 120 10.52 -9.61 -0.31
CA ALA A 120 9.24 -8.90 -0.32
C ALA A 120 9.14 -7.98 -1.55
N TRP A 121 10.27 -7.39 -1.96
CA TRP A 121 10.35 -6.55 -3.15
C TRP A 121 10.23 -7.36 -4.46
N LEU A 122 10.96 -8.48 -4.56
CA LEU A 122 10.90 -9.40 -5.71
C LEU A 122 9.48 -9.93 -5.93
N TYR A 123 8.81 -10.34 -4.85
CA TYR A 123 7.41 -10.74 -4.95
C TYR A 123 6.50 -9.58 -5.36
N CYS A 124 6.64 -8.42 -4.72
CA CYS A 124 5.82 -7.25 -5.01
C CYS A 124 5.85 -6.87 -6.51
N ILE A 125 7.05 -6.83 -7.10
CA ILE A 125 7.27 -6.33 -8.47
C ILE A 125 7.09 -7.42 -9.51
N TYR A 126 7.73 -8.57 -9.33
CA TYR A 126 7.81 -9.61 -10.35
C TYR A 126 6.82 -10.77 -10.10
N LYS A 127 6.10 -10.73 -8.98
CA LYS A 127 5.27 -11.86 -8.51
C LYS A 127 6.07 -13.16 -8.41
N ASP A 128 7.36 -13.03 -8.07
CA ASP A 128 8.29 -14.14 -7.85
C ASP A 128 7.79 -15.03 -6.69
N ARG A 129 7.29 -16.21 -7.04
CA ARG A 129 6.73 -17.14 -6.07
C ARG A 129 7.81 -17.73 -5.17
N ASP A 130 9.04 -17.89 -5.65
CA ASP A 130 10.12 -18.45 -4.83
C ASP A 130 10.54 -17.47 -3.74
N ALA A 131 10.53 -16.17 -4.04
CA ALA A 131 10.68 -15.12 -3.05
C ALA A 131 9.56 -15.17 -2.00
N LEU A 132 8.29 -15.27 -2.42
CA LEU A 132 7.16 -15.42 -1.49
C LEU A 132 7.30 -16.67 -0.60
N ASN A 133 7.76 -17.78 -1.17
CA ASN A 133 7.97 -19.04 -0.46
C ASN A 133 9.11 -18.93 0.57
N ARG A 134 10.18 -18.16 0.29
CA ARG A 134 11.23 -17.86 1.27
C ARG A 134 10.68 -17.05 2.44
N ILE A 135 9.87 -16.02 2.17
CA ILE A 135 9.24 -15.21 3.21
C ILE A 135 8.30 -16.07 4.08
N ALA A 136 7.44 -16.87 3.44
CA ALA A 136 6.52 -17.74 4.17
C ALA A 136 7.26 -18.76 5.06
N ARG A 137 8.39 -19.32 4.59
CA ARG A 137 9.24 -20.22 5.39
C ARG A 137 9.85 -19.51 6.60
N ALA A 138 10.34 -18.28 6.44
CA ALA A 138 10.87 -17.49 7.54
C ALA A 138 9.80 -17.13 8.58
N VAL A 139 8.55 -16.90 8.15
CA VAL A 139 7.42 -16.69 9.06
C VAL A 139 7.05 -18.00 9.79
N MET A 140 7.00 -19.12 9.07
CA MET A 140 6.64 -20.43 9.64
C MET A 140 7.70 -21.03 10.56
N SER A 141 8.97 -20.64 10.44
CA SER A 141 10.04 -21.12 11.33
C SER A 141 9.90 -20.62 12.77
N VAL A 142 9.03 -19.63 12.99
CA VAL A 142 8.81 -19.00 14.29
C VAL A 142 7.76 -19.78 15.07
N LYS A 143 8.18 -20.40 16.16
CA LYS A 143 7.26 -21.08 17.09
C LYS A 143 6.70 -20.07 18.09
N PRO A 144 5.39 -20.06 18.34
CA PRO A 144 4.82 -19.22 19.39
C PRO A 144 5.41 -19.66 20.73
N SER A 145 5.98 -18.71 21.47
CA SER A 145 6.43 -18.91 22.84
C SER A 145 5.21 -19.03 23.76
N VAL A 146 4.70 -20.25 23.93
CA VAL A 146 3.61 -20.54 24.87
C VAL A 146 4.21 -20.57 26.28
N SER A 147 3.98 -19.53 27.08
CA SER A 147 4.04 -19.66 28.52
C SER A 147 2.88 -20.57 28.95
N THR A 148 3.20 -21.85 29.14
CA THR A 148 2.25 -22.86 29.57
C THR A 148 1.84 -22.61 31.02
N SER A 149 0.90 -21.70 31.25
CA SER A 149 0.14 -21.65 32.49
C SER A 149 -1.34 -21.78 32.16
N GLN A 150 -1.87 -22.97 32.40
CA GLN A 150 -3.29 -23.33 32.53
C GLN A 150 -4.12 -23.44 31.23
N ALA A 151 -3.94 -24.54 30.51
CA ALA A 151 -4.97 -25.08 29.62
C ALA A 151 -5.61 -26.30 30.30
N SER A 152 -6.80 -26.13 30.87
CA SER A 152 -7.62 -27.23 31.38
C SER A 152 -8.33 -27.95 30.22
N LEU A 153 -8.47 -29.27 30.37
CA LEU A 153 -8.95 -30.27 29.40
C LEU A 153 -10.44 -30.14 29.03
N THR A 154 -10.90 -29.00 28.51
CA THR A 154 -12.27 -28.80 28.01
C THR A 154 -12.47 -28.73 26.47
N PRO A 155 -11.47 -28.60 25.56
CA PRO A 155 -11.78 -28.41 24.14
C PRO A 155 -12.23 -29.68 23.39
N LEU A 156 -11.90 -30.87 23.88
CA LEU A 156 -12.08 -32.11 23.10
C LEU A 156 -13.55 -32.56 22.98
N LEU A 157 -14.37 -32.27 24.01
CA LEU A 157 -15.79 -32.67 24.05
C LEU A 157 -16.71 -31.75 23.24
N VAL A 158 -16.30 -30.49 22.99
CA VAL A 158 -17.08 -29.51 22.22
C VAL A 158 -16.90 -29.70 20.72
N ALA A 159 -15.74 -30.18 20.26
CA ALA A 159 -15.43 -30.35 18.84
C ALA A 159 -16.31 -31.39 18.14
N VAL A 160 -16.71 -32.47 18.83
CA VAL A 160 -17.47 -33.58 18.23
C VAL A 160 -18.95 -33.21 17.99
N VAL A 161 -19.52 -32.33 18.82
CA VAL A 161 -20.93 -31.91 18.70
C VAL A 161 -21.10 -30.81 17.63
N VAL A 162 -20.09 -29.98 17.40
CA VAL A 162 -20.15 -28.84 16.46
C VAL A 162 -20.04 -29.28 14.99
N VAL A 163 -19.28 -30.34 14.69
CA VAL A 163 -19.08 -30.82 13.31
C VAL A 163 -20.37 -31.40 12.70
N GLY A 164 -21.22 -32.03 13.51
CA GLY A 164 -22.50 -32.59 13.05
C GLY A 164 -23.54 -31.54 12.66
N VAL A 165 -23.48 -30.34 13.25
CA VAL A 165 -24.48 -29.26 13.03
C VAL A 165 -24.00 -28.26 11.97
N ALA A 166 -22.69 -28.03 11.84
CA ALA A 166 -22.13 -27.12 10.83
C ALA A 166 -22.27 -27.64 9.39
N ALA A 167 -22.20 -28.96 9.18
CA ALA A 167 -22.28 -29.58 7.86
C ALA A 167 -23.67 -29.40 7.18
N SER A 168 -24.74 -29.24 7.97
CA SER A 168 -26.10 -29.03 7.44
C SER A 168 -26.41 -27.57 7.12
N MET A 169 -25.76 -26.60 7.80
CA MET A 169 -26.02 -25.17 7.61
C MET A 169 -25.15 -24.49 6.54
N TYR A 170 -23.96 -25.03 6.24
CA TYR A 170 -23.01 -24.44 5.27
C TYR A 170 -23.59 -24.37 3.84
N ARG A 171 -24.41 -25.36 3.45
CA ARG A 171 -25.03 -25.40 2.10
C ARG A 171 -26.09 -24.32 1.87
N ALA A 172 -26.66 -23.73 2.92
CA ALA A 172 -27.74 -22.75 2.79
C ALA A 172 -27.27 -21.30 2.63
N PHE A 173 -26.00 -21.00 2.90
CA PHE A 173 -25.48 -19.62 2.99
C PHE A 173 -24.43 -19.24 1.95
N GLU A 174 -23.96 -20.21 1.15
CA GLU A 174 -22.87 -20.02 0.19
C GLU A 174 -23.19 -18.97 -0.90
N ASP A 175 -24.42 -19.00 -1.44
CA ASP A 175 -24.78 -18.16 -2.59
C ASP A 175 -25.00 -16.68 -2.27
N LYS A 176 -25.45 -16.36 -1.05
CA LYS A 176 -25.69 -14.95 -0.63
C LYS A 176 -24.40 -14.23 -0.25
N LEU A 177 -23.43 -14.93 0.34
CA LEU A 177 -22.17 -14.34 0.78
C LEU A 177 -21.27 -14.00 -0.42
N LYS A 178 -21.27 -14.85 -1.45
CA LYS A 178 -20.49 -14.67 -2.69
C LYS A 178 -20.91 -13.39 -3.43
N ASN A 179 -22.22 -13.17 -3.55
CA ASN A 179 -22.78 -11.99 -4.23
C ASN A 179 -22.51 -10.66 -3.50
N PHE A 180 -22.42 -10.67 -2.17
CA PHE A 180 -22.13 -9.46 -1.39
C PHE A 180 -20.64 -9.08 -1.49
N ILE A 181 -19.74 -10.07 -1.39
CA ILE A 181 -18.29 -9.85 -1.49
C ILE A 181 -17.89 -9.34 -2.88
N ASP A 182 -18.51 -9.85 -3.96
CA ASP A 182 -18.22 -9.41 -5.32
C ASP A 182 -18.72 -7.99 -5.62
N LYS A 183 -19.75 -7.52 -4.89
CA LYS A 183 -20.30 -6.17 -5.03
C LYS A 183 -19.46 -5.14 -4.29
N VAL A 184 -18.95 -5.47 -3.10
CA VAL A 184 -18.08 -4.60 -2.30
C VAL A 184 -16.69 -4.43 -2.93
N LYS A 185 -16.13 -5.49 -3.55
CA LYS A 185 -14.83 -5.42 -4.26
C LYS A 185 -14.81 -4.46 -5.46
N ARG A 186 -15.95 -4.13 -6.06
CA ARG A 186 -16.01 -3.28 -7.29
C ARG A 186 -16.09 -1.79 -7.03
N VAL A 187 -16.50 -1.34 -5.84
CA VAL A 187 -16.94 0.06 -5.67
C VAL A 187 -15.88 0.96 -5.04
N ILE A 188 -14.93 0.43 -4.26
CA ILE A 188 -13.88 1.26 -3.65
C ILE A 188 -12.54 0.51 -3.68
N PRO A 189 -11.58 0.92 -4.52
CA PRO A 189 -10.20 0.55 -4.29
C PRO A 189 -9.74 1.25 -3.00
N LEU A 190 -9.66 0.49 -1.90
CA LEU A 190 -9.06 0.94 -0.63
C LEU A 190 -7.65 1.58 -0.70
N PRO A 191 -6.79 1.39 -1.75
CA PRO A 191 -5.50 2.06 -1.78
C PRO A 191 -5.59 3.59 -1.75
N ILE A 192 -6.70 4.19 -2.23
CA ILE A 192 -6.80 5.64 -2.46
C ILE A 192 -6.86 6.44 -1.15
N LEU A 193 -7.41 5.88 -0.07
CA LEU A 193 -7.52 6.56 1.23
C LEU A 193 -6.18 6.68 1.98
N VAL A 194 -5.22 5.79 1.72
CA VAL A 194 -3.90 5.79 2.37
C VAL A 194 -2.99 6.91 1.84
N PHE A 195 -3.12 7.28 0.56
CA PHE A 195 -2.29 8.32 -0.06
C PHE A 195 -2.65 9.75 0.36
N LEU A 196 -3.81 9.97 0.98
CA LEU A 196 -4.31 11.31 1.29
C LEU A 196 -3.79 11.91 2.62
N ARG A 197 -3.17 11.12 3.51
CA ARG A 197 -2.76 11.58 4.86
C ARG A 197 -1.25 11.65 5.15
N ILE A 198 -0.39 11.21 4.23
CA ILE A 198 1.05 11.40 4.38
C ILE A 198 1.37 12.85 3.98
N LYS A 199 1.47 13.74 4.97
CA LYS A 199 1.95 15.11 4.79
C LYS A 199 3.46 15.09 5.03
N ILE A 200 4.23 14.99 3.95
CA ILE A 200 5.68 15.17 3.97
C ILE A 200 5.93 16.67 3.75
N GLU A 201 6.70 17.30 4.62
CA GLU A 201 7.09 18.70 4.45
C GLU A 201 8.14 18.83 3.33
N LYS A 202 8.30 20.03 2.78
CA LYS A 202 9.16 20.25 1.60
C LYS A 202 10.62 19.92 1.91
N GLU A 203 11.03 20.21 3.13
CA GLU A 203 12.36 20.00 3.69
C GLU A 203 12.65 18.49 3.87
N GLU A 204 11.66 17.72 4.32
CA GLU A 204 11.77 16.27 4.53
C GLU A 204 11.74 15.47 3.21
N ALA A 205 11.16 16.04 2.15
CA ALA A 205 11.09 15.40 0.85
C ALA A 205 12.50 15.10 0.28
N LEU A 206 13.50 15.94 0.54
CA LEU A 206 14.87 15.75 0.01
C LEU A 206 15.79 14.91 0.92
N ASN A 207 15.28 14.40 2.05
CA ASN A 207 16.04 13.50 2.93
C ASN A 207 16.28 12.11 2.32
N HIS A 208 15.44 11.68 1.38
CA HIS A 208 15.61 10.38 0.72
C HIS A 208 16.57 10.49 -0.47
N PRO A 209 17.60 9.63 -0.58
CA PRO A 209 18.64 9.74 -1.60
C PRO A 209 18.09 9.70 -3.03
N LEU A 210 17.14 8.81 -3.31
CA LEU A 210 16.52 8.73 -4.65
C LEU A 210 15.65 9.97 -4.99
N ARG A 211 14.97 10.59 -4.00
CA ARG A 211 14.19 11.82 -4.26
C ARG A 211 15.12 12.99 -4.57
N ARG A 212 16.24 13.07 -3.84
CA ARG A 212 17.31 14.03 -4.10
C ARG A 212 17.90 13.86 -5.50
N ALA A 213 18.25 12.63 -5.88
CA ALA A 213 18.78 12.34 -7.21
C ALA A 213 17.78 12.69 -8.34
N ILE A 214 16.50 12.36 -8.17
CA ILE A 214 15.45 12.74 -9.13
C ILE A 214 15.34 14.27 -9.21
N TYR A 215 15.29 14.95 -8.06
CA TYR A 215 15.19 16.41 -7.99
C TYR A 215 16.38 17.09 -8.67
N GLU A 216 17.62 16.67 -8.37
CA GLU A 216 18.84 17.20 -8.98
C GLU A 216 18.86 17.02 -10.50
N VAL A 217 18.44 15.85 -11.00
CA VAL A 217 18.35 15.62 -12.45
C VAL A 217 17.36 16.59 -13.10
N ILE A 218 16.22 16.85 -12.47
CA ILE A 218 15.20 17.77 -12.97
C ILE A 218 15.71 19.21 -12.92
N THR A 219 16.28 19.67 -11.79
CA THR A 219 16.76 21.06 -11.65
C THR A 219 17.94 21.35 -12.57
N ASN A 220 18.85 20.39 -12.77
CA ASN A 220 20.00 20.57 -13.67
C ASN A 220 19.58 20.59 -15.14
N SER A 221 18.60 19.76 -15.51
CA SER A 221 18.15 19.65 -16.90
C SER A 221 17.05 20.65 -17.25
N GLY A 222 16.34 21.22 -16.27
CA GLY A 222 15.11 22.01 -16.44
C GLY A 222 13.88 21.13 -16.68
N ALA A 223 13.93 20.22 -17.66
CA ALA A 223 12.85 19.28 -17.94
C ALA A 223 13.38 17.88 -18.28
N ILE A 224 12.61 16.84 -17.92
CA ILE A 224 12.96 15.45 -18.26
C ILE A 224 11.71 14.61 -18.52
N LYS A 225 11.80 13.62 -19.42
CA LYS A 225 10.74 12.61 -19.58
C LYS A 225 10.76 11.70 -18.36
N LEU A 226 9.59 11.39 -17.81
CA LEU A 226 9.48 10.46 -16.68
C LEU A 226 10.15 9.11 -16.95
N TYR A 227 10.09 8.63 -18.20
CA TYR A 227 10.73 7.39 -18.62
C TYR A 227 12.26 7.42 -18.49
N ASP A 228 12.90 8.57 -18.68
CA ASP A 228 14.36 8.70 -18.60
C ASP A 228 14.87 8.62 -17.15
N LEU A 229 13.99 8.78 -16.16
CA LEU A 229 14.30 8.57 -14.74
C LEU A 229 14.35 7.09 -14.34
N LEU A 230 13.88 6.17 -15.20
CA LEU A 230 13.93 4.74 -14.92
C LEU A 230 15.36 4.19 -14.82
N LYS A 231 16.36 4.94 -15.28
CA LYS A 231 17.78 4.63 -15.05
C LYS A 231 18.19 4.75 -13.58
N LEU A 232 17.42 5.47 -12.76
CA LEU A 232 17.70 5.68 -11.34
C LEU A 232 17.03 4.64 -10.44
N GLY A 233 16.07 3.86 -10.96
CA GLY A 233 15.33 2.89 -10.17
C GLY A 233 14.14 2.28 -10.90
N SER A 234 13.44 1.36 -10.24
CA SER A 234 12.27 0.69 -10.83
C SER A 234 11.12 1.67 -11.09
N ARG A 235 10.29 1.39 -12.09
CA ARG A 235 9.14 2.24 -12.46
C ARG A 235 8.25 2.59 -11.28
N ALA A 236 7.90 1.63 -10.43
CA ALA A 236 7.05 1.87 -9.27
C ALA A 236 7.73 2.77 -8.21
N SER A 237 9.04 2.59 -7.99
CA SER A 237 9.81 3.42 -7.08
C SER A 237 9.89 4.86 -7.60
N ILE A 238 10.24 5.05 -8.86
CA ILE A 238 10.29 6.38 -9.50
C ILE A 238 8.93 7.07 -9.43
N GLU A 239 7.85 6.39 -9.80
CA GLU A 239 6.48 6.95 -9.75
C GLU A 239 6.09 7.41 -8.34
N TRP A 240 6.40 6.61 -7.31
CA TRP A 240 6.12 6.97 -5.92
C TRP A 240 6.91 8.20 -5.47
N HIS A 241 8.22 8.21 -5.75
CA HIS A 241 9.10 9.31 -5.37
C HIS A 241 8.73 10.61 -6.10
N VAL A 242 8.41 10.52 -7.39
CA VAL A 242 7.94 11.65 -8.20
C VAL A 242 6.61 12.17 -7.67
N TRP A 243 5.67 11.28 -7.31
CA TRP A 243 4.39 11.68 -6.72
C TRP A 243 4.58 12.49 -5.43
N ILE A 244 5.53 12.10 -4.56
CA ILE A 244 5.87 12.89 -3.37
C ILE A 244 6.39 14.28 -3.77
N LEU A 245 7.37 14.34 -4.68
CA LEU A 245 7.98 15.60 -5.11
C LEU A 245 6.97 16.57 -5.74
N ILE A 246 5.98 16.05 -6.48
CA ILE A 246 4.86 16.83 -7.02
C ILE A 246 3.97 17.36 -5.90
N ARG A 247 3.61 16.50 -4.94
CA ARG A 247 2.75 16.86 -3.80
C ARG A 247 3.38 17.92 -2.90
N THR A 248 4.70 17.93 -2.76
CA THR A 248 5.45 18.94 -2.00
C THR A 248 5.78 20.19 -2.82
N GLY A 249 5.38 20.26 -4.08
CA GLY A 249 5.64 21.40 -4.97
C GLY A 249 7.10 21.60 -5.35
N LEU A 250 7.95 20.59 -5.18
CA LEU A 250 9.35 20.61 -5.61
C LEU A 250 9.50 20.34 -7.10
N VAL A 251 8.55 19.61 -7.68
CA VAL A 251 8.52 19.25 -9.10
C VAL A 251 7.10 19.51 -9.60
N SER A 252 6.95 19.86 -10.87
CA SER A 252 5.63 19.89 -11.54
C SER A 252 5.59 18.89 -12.69
N GLU A 253 4.41 18.36 -12.98
CA GLU A 253 4.19 17.45 -14.10
C GLU A 253 3.47 18.18 -15.25
N VAL A 254 4.03 18.08 -16.46
CA VAL A 254 3.40 18.53 -17.70
C VAL A 254 3.10 17.30 -18.56
N ARG A 255 1.87 17.18 -19.03
CA ARG A 255 1.47 16.12 -19.98
C ARG A 255 1.29 16.70 -21.36
N VAL A 256 1.85 15.99 -22.34
CA VAL A 256 1.73 16.29 -23.76
C VAL A 256 1.22 15.01 -24.43
N GLY A 257 -0.08 14.97 -24.68
CA GLY A 257 -0.79 13.73 -25.00
C GLY A 257 -0.55 12.63 -23.95
N LYS A 258 0.07 11.52 -24.36
CA LYS A 258 0.40 10.39 -23.45
C LYS A 258 1.77 10.52 -22.76
N LYS A 259 2.57 11.51 -23.14
CA LYS A 259 3.93 11.70 -22.61
C LYS A 259 3.86 12.52 -21.32
N ARG A 260 4.68 12.13 -20.34
CA ARG A 260 4.78 12.80 -19.03
C ARG A 260 6.17 13.40 -18.88
N TYR A 261 6.21 14.71 -18.68
CA TYR A 261 7.41 15.48 -18.43
C TYR A 261 7.39 16.01 -17.01
N LEU A 262 8.54 15.98 -16.36
CA LEU A 262 8.75 16.60 -15.06
C LEU A 262 9.59 17.86 -15.26
N ILE A 263 9.19 18.95 -14.61
CA ILE A 263 9.82 20.24 -14.71
C ILE A 263 10.13 20.82 -13.33
N ASP A 264 11.11 21.73 -13.29
CA ASP A 264 11.39 22.53 -12.11
C ASP A 264 10.42 23.75 -12.04
N PRO A 265 9.47 23.78 -11.08
CA PRO A 265 8.55 24.89 -10.94
C PRO A 265 9.23 26.18 -10.44
N ALA A 266 10.43 26.10 -9.84
CA ALA A 266 11.19 27.28 -9.42
C ALA A 266 11.90 27.96 -10.61
N ASN A 267 12.20 27.21 -11.68
CA ASN A 267 12.83 27.71 -12.89
C ASN A 267 12.01 27.35 -14.14
N THR A 268 10.84 28.00 -14.27
CA THR A 268 9.90 27.72 -15.35
C THR A 268 10.44 28.10 -16.73
N GLU A 269 11.33 29.10 -16.82
CA GLU A 269 11.96 29.52 -18.08
C GLU A 269 12.88 28.45 -18.65
N GLN A 270 13.84 27.98 -17.85
CA GLN A 270 14.74 26.89 -18.26
C GLN A 270 13.97 25.61 -18.55
N SER A 271 12.94 25.32 -17.75
CA SER A 271 12.04 24.18 -17.94
C SER A 271 11.33 24.25 -19.29
N LEU A 272 10.73 25.39 -19.64
CA LEU A 272 10.04 25.58 -20.92
C LEU A 272 11.01 25.47 -22.10
N LYS A 273 12.19 26.10 -22.01
CA LYS A 273 13.22 26.03 -23.05
C LYS A 273 13.65 24.59 -23.33
N THR A 274 13.84 23.80 -22.28
CA THR A 274 14.21 22.39 -22.42
C THR A 274 13.05 21.57 -22.98
N LEU A 275 11.83 21.83 -22.51
CA LEU A 275 10.65 21.12 -22.98
C LEU A 275 10.39 21.32 -24.49
N ILE A 276 10.62 22.54 -25.00
CA ILE A 276 10.58 22.87 -26.44
C ILE A 276 11.60 22.04 -27.23
N GLN A 277 12.77 21.73 -26.65
CA GLN A 277 13.77 20.88 -27.30
C GLN A 277 13.41 19.39 -27.25
N LEU A 278 12.65 18.96 -26.24
CA LEU A 278 12.28 17.56 -26.02
C LEU A 278 11.03 17.11 -26.77
N ASP A 279 10.14 18.04 -27.14
CA ASP A 279 8.85 17.74 -27.74
C ASP A 279 8.42 18.76 -28.83
N GLU A 280 8.25 18.28 -30.05
CA GLU A 280 7.83 19.08 -31.21
C GLU A 280 6.42 19.68 -31.05
N ASP A 281 5.51 19.02 -30.31
CA ASP A 281 4.17 19.55 -30.09
C ASP A 281 4.25 20.82 -29.20
N VAL A 282 5.11 20.78 -28.18
CA VAL A 282 5.37 21.93 -27.29
C VAL A 282 6.03 23.06 -28.07
N LYS A 283 7.00 22.74 -28.93
CA LYS A 283 7.64 23.71 -29.81
C LYS A 283 6.64 24.39 -30.74
N CYS A 284 5.78 23.62 -31.40
CA CYS A 284 4.72 24.16 -32.27
C CYS A 284 3.81 25.13 -31.50
N ILE A 285 3.37 24.75 -30.30
CA ILE A 285 2.51 25.59 -29.47
C ILE A 285 3.23 26.88 -29.04
N ALA A 286 4.51 26.79 -28.66
CA ALA A 286 5.30 27.94 -28.25
C ALA A 286 5.48 28.96 -29.40
N GLU A 287 5.83 28.48 -30.60
CA GLU A 287 6.03 29.30 -31.80
C GLU A 287 4.71 29.96 -32.27
N ASN A 288 3.56 29.35 -31.99
CA ASN A 288 2.24 29.84 -32.39
C ASN A 288 1.41 30.40 -31.23
N SER A 289 2.01 30.68 -30.07
CA SER A 289 1.30 30.98 -28.81
C SER A 289 0.36 32.19 -28.83
N THR A 290 0.47 33.06 -29.83
CA THR A 290 -0.42 34.22 -30.05
C THR A 290 -1.71 33.88 -30.81
N LYS A 291 -1.78 32.70 -31.43
CA LYS A 291 -2.92 32.23 -32.21
C LYS A 291 -4.09 31.80 -31.31
N ARG A 292 -5.29 31.77 -31.87
CA ARG A 292 -6.47 31.30 -31.14
C ARG A 292 -6.41 29.79 -30.97
N LEU A 293 -7.02 29.28 -29.89
CA LEU A 293 -7.04 27.84 -29.57
C LEU A 293 -7.49 26.95 -30.75
N LYS A 294 -8.54 27.34 -31.48
CA LYS A 294 -9.01 26.60 -32.66
C LYS A 294 -7.96 26.51 -33.78
N GLU A 295 -7.16 27.56 -33.95
CA GLU A 295 -6.07 27.59 -34.93
C GLU A 295 -4.91 26.71 -34.48
N LEU A 296 -4.56 26.75 -33.19
CA LEU A 296 -3.53 25.90 -32.60
C LEU A 296 -3.85 24.40 -32.75
N ILE A 297 -5.11 24.01 -32.52
CA ILE A 297 -5.55 22.62 -32.74
C ILE A 297 -5.33 22.20 -34.20
N ALA A 298 -5.65 23.09 -35.16
CA ALA A 298 -5.50 22.81 -36.58
C ALA A 298 -4.02 22.74 -37.01
N ILE A 299 -3.17 23.63 -36.50
CA ILE A 299 -1.74 23.74 -36.86
C ILE A 299 -0.93 22.62 -36.19
N CYS A 300 -1.02 22.52 -34.86
CA CYS A 300 -0.20 21.61 -34.06
C CYS A 300 -0.80 20.21 -33.95
N ARG A 301 -2.01 19.97 -34.49
CA ARG A 301 -2.68 18.66 -34.52
C ARG A 301 -2.70 17.95 -33.16
N THR A 302 -2.81 18.75 -32.10
CA THR A 302 -2.73 18.34 -30.70
C THR A 302 -4.06 18.65 -30.00
N ASP A 303 -4.37 17.89 -28.96
CA ASP A 303 -5.60 18.06 -28.20
C ASP A 303 -5.62 19.39 -27.42
N GLU A 304 -6.84 19.87 -27.17
CA GLU A 304 -7.09 21.14 -26.47
C GLU A 304 -6.50 21.17 -25.05
N GLU A 305 -6.50 20.05 -24.34
CA GLU A 305 -5.99 19.96 -22.96
C GLU A 305 -4.48 20.19 -22.93
N THR A 306 -3.74 19.53 -23.82
CA THR A 306 -2.30 19.72 -23.99
C THR A 306 -1.96 21.17 -24.35
N ILE A 307 -2.69 21.77 -25.30
CA ILE A 307 -2.46 23.16 -25.71
C ILE A 307 -2.65 24.11 -24.52
N ASN A 308 -3.75 23.98 -23.78
CA ASN A 308 -4.04 24.84 -22.64
C ASN A 308 -2.97 24.73 -21.53
N ARG A 309 -2.47 23.52 -21.25
CA ARG A 309 -1.40 23.30 -20.26
C ARG A 309 -0.09 23.95 -20.67
N VAL A 310 0.30 23.84 -21.93
CA VAL A 310 1.54 24.46 -22.45
C VAL A 310 1.41 25.98 -22.46
N LEU A 311 0.26 26.52 -22.87
CA LEU A 311 -0.01 27.96 -22.80
C LEU A 311 0.00 28.49 -21.36
N GLU A 312 -0.51 27.73 -20.39
CA GLU A 312 -0.42 28.08 -18.97
C GLU A 312 1.04 28.18 -18.51
N LEU A 313 1.89 27.23 -18.92
CA LEU A 313 3.32 27.25 -18.62
C LEU A 313 4.01 28.49 -19.24
N ILE A 314 3.72 28.79 -20.51
CA ILE A 314 4.25 29.98 -21.21
C ILE A 314 3.85 31.28 -20.48
N ARG A 315 2.58 31.40 -20.07
CA ARG A 315 2.09 32.56 -19.31
C ARG A 315 2.80 32.70 -17.96
N LYS A 316 3.03 31.59 -17.25
CA LYS A 316 3.79 31.60 -15.99
C LYS A 316 5.20 32.15 -16.22
N THR A 317 5.91 31.68 -17.25
CA THR A 317 7.25 32.19 -17.58
C THR A 317 7.26 33.69 -17.87
N GLN A 318 6.28 34.20 -18.63
CA GLN A 318 6.17 35.63 -18.94
C GLN A 318 5.89 36.48 -17.69
N SER A 319 5.07 35.98 -16.75
CA SER A 319 4.77 36.69 -15.51
C SER A 319 5.97 36.81 -14.57
N THR A 320 6.90 35.86 -14.61
CA THR A 320 8.12 35.87 -13.79
C THR A 320 9.18 36.84 -14.33
N ALA A 321 9.19 37.11 -15.65
CA ALA A 321 10.13 38.04 -16.27
C ALA A 321 9.82 39.54 -16.06
N THR A 322 8.63 39.86 -15.53
CA THR A 322 8.16 41.23 -15.27
C THR A 322 8.37 41.70 -13.82
N LEU A 323 9.04 40.91 -12.98
CA LEU A 323 9.44 41.24 -11.60
C LEU A 323 10.95 41.45 -11.53
#